data_AF-A0A9E4EZT5-F1
#
_entry.id   AF-A0A9E4EZT5-F1
#
_cell.length_a   1.000
_cell.length_b   1.000
_cell.length_c   1.000
_cell.angle_alpha   90.00
_cell.angle_beta   90.00
_cell.angle_gamma   90.00
#
_symmetry.space_group_name_H-M   'P 1'
#
loop_
_entity.id
_entity.type
_entity.pdbx_description
1 polymer ?
#
loop_
_entity_poly.entity_id
_entity_poly.type
_entity_poly.pdbx_seq_one_letter_code
_entity_poly.pdbx_strand_id
1 'polypeptide(L)'
;MPGTKADSRKRSKSKNSNGSRRIWKTPEQRRLERDAPQVIPMYKTEKERRLDEIQKWMDENLPPPETPEWEALCTGCGKCCYDKVWEGDRLLLLTSACPQLDHETNRCRVYAERFDIEPLCLPIGPEIIEMGGLPEDCPYVENYPGYRGPKVVDKSLDEM
;
A
#
# COMPACT_ATOMS: atom_id res chain seq x y z
N MET A 1 -17.20 -1.31 68.81
CA MET A 1 -16.35 -0.11 68.71
C MET A 1 -14.92 -0.56 69.04
N PRO A 2 -13.87 -0.27 68.27
CA PRO A 2 -13.72 0.48 67.00
C PRO A 2 -13.48 -0.49 65.81
N GLY A 3 -13.55 -0.16 64.52
CA GLY A 3 -13.53 1.13 63.84
C GLY A 3 -12.19 1.33 63.11
N THR A 4 -11.95 0.65 61.97
CA THR A 4 -10.91 1.05 61.01
C THR A 4 -11.40 0.88 59.57
N LYS A 5 -11.52 2.01 58.87
CA LYS A 5 -11.82 2.13 57.45
C LYS A 5 -10.53 1.84 56.67
N ALA A 6 -10.59 0.97 55.65
CA ALA A 6 -9.59 0.87 54.59
C ALA A 6 -10.34 1.08 53.26
N ASP A 7 -10.58 2.34 52.91
CA ASP A 7 -9.71 3.15 52.04
C ASP A 7 -9.83 2.72 50.57
N SER A 8 -10.75 3.43 49.92
CA SER A 8 -11.10 3.34 48.51
C SER A 8 -9.93 3.85 47.70
N ARG A 9 -9.08 2.95 47.19
CA ARG A 9 -8.08 3.32 46.19
C ARG A 9 -8.76 3.67 44.87
N LYS A 10 -9.16 4.94 44.75
CA LYS A 10 -9.38 5.62 43.48
C LYS A 10 -8.07 5.55 42.70
N ARG A 11 -7.96 4.59 41.78
CA ARG A 11 -6.85 4.55 40.83
C ARG A 11 -7.02 5.72 39.87
N SER A 12 -6.13 6.68 40.04
CA SER A 12 -6.04 7.93 39.30
C SER A 12 -5.99 7.69 37.79
N LYS A 13 -6.72 8.53 37.07
CA LYS A 13 -6.66 8.67 35.61
C LYS A 13 -5.25 9.09 35.21
N SER A 14 -4.48 8.17 34.65
CA SER A 14 -3.29 8.50 33.85
C SER A 14 -3.75 8.92 32.47
N LYS A 15 -3.84 10.24 32.24
CA LYS A 15 -3.96 10.81 30.90
C LYS A 15 -2.58 10.75 30.26
N ASN A 16 -2.41 9.97 29.19
CA ASN A 16 -1.30 10.14 28.26
C ASN A 16 -1.75 11.06 27.12
N SER A 17 -0.99 12.15 26.96
CA SER A 17 -1.07 13.10 25.87
C SER A 17 -0.43 12.49 24.63
N ASN A 18 -1.22 11.74 23.86
CA ASN A 18 -1.08 11.58 22.41
C ASN A 18 -2.27 10.73 21.94
N GLY A 19 -3.17 11.36 21.18
CA GLY A 19 -4.52 10.92 20.87
C GLY A 19 -4.64 9.73 19.89
N SER A 20 -3.90 8.64 20.12
CA SER A 20 -4.25 7.33 19.56
C SER A 20 -4.67 6.43 20.72
N ARG A 21 -6.00 6.26 20.89
CA ARG A 21 -6.52 5.31 21.88
C ARG A 21 -6.09 3.93 21.43
N ARG A 22 -5.11 3.33 22.11
CA ARG A 22 -4.94 1.87 22.10
C ARG A 22 -6.24 1.28 22.66
N ILE A 23 -7.12 0.85 21.77
CA ILE A 23 -8.36 0.15 22.13
C ILE A 23 -7.92 -1.22 22.63
N TRP A 24 -7.76 -1.35 23.94
CA TRP A 24 -7.56 -2.65 24.58
C TRP A 24 -8.83 -3.46 24.37
N LYS A 25 -8.77 -4.46 23.50
CA LYS A 25 -9.87 -5.40 23.31
C LYS A 25 -10.16 -6.09 24.65
N THR A 26 -11.42 -6.11 25.06
CA THR A 26 -11.84 -6.82 26.26
C THR A 26 -11.54 -8.32 26.11
N PRO A 27 -11.41 -9.09 27.19
CA PRO A 27 -11.32 -10.55 27.12
C PRO A 27 -12.47 -11.18 26.33
N GLU A 28 -13.65 -10.56 26.37
CA GLU A 28 -14.83 -10.93 25.59
C GLU A 28 -14.67 -10.62 24.10
N GLN A 29 -14.18 -9.44 23.73
CA GLN A 29 -13.88 -9.11 22.32
C GLN A 29 -12.82 -10.05 21.72
N ARG A 30 -11.78 -10.40 22.50
CA ARG A 30 -10.79 -11.41 22.07
C ARG A 30 -11.39 -12.81 21.96
N ARG A 31 -12.37 -13.14 22.81
CA ARG A 31 -13.09 -14.41 22.73
C ARG A 31 -13.98 -14.45 21.49
N LEU A 32 -14.75 -13.39 21.24
CA LEU A 32 -15.60 -13.26 20.05
C LEU A 32 -14.79 -13.30 18.74
N GLU A 33 -13.59 -12.73 18.71
CA GLU A 33 -12.70 -12.82 17.54
C GLU A 33 -12.08 -14.22 17.36
N ARG A 34 -11.72 -14.89 18.46
CA ARG A 34 -11.23 -16.28 18.40
C ARG A 34 -12.33 -17.24 17.97
N ASP A 35 -13.55 -16.99 18.43
CA ASP A 35 -14.73 -17.83 18.19
C ASP A 35 -15.47 -17.40 16.91
N ALA A 36 -14.96 -16.37 16.21
CA ALA A 36 -15.52 -15.94 14.92
C ALA A 36 -15.30 -17.06 13.89
N PRO A 37 -16.36 -17.49 13.18
CA PRO A 37 -16.20 -18.47 12.12
C PRO A 37 -15.28 -17.88 11.05
N GLN A 38 -14.16 -18.57 10.79
CA GLN A 38 -13.29 -18.24 9.67
C GLN A 38 -14.06 -18.53 8.39
N VAL A 39 -14.56 -17.50 7.72
CA VAL A 39 -15.23 -17.65 6.43
C VAL A 39 -14.13 -17.89 5.39
N ILE A 40 -13.83 -19.16 5.11
CA ILE A 40 -12.92 -19.55 4.03
C ILE A 40 -13.78 -19.62 2.75
N PRO A 41 -13.58 -18.74 1.76
CA PRO A 41 -14.31 -18.84 0.51
C PRO A 41 -14.00 -20.17 -0.18
N MET A 42 -15.06 -20.92 -0.55
CA MET A 42 -14.94 -22.24 -1.17
C MET A 42 -14.25 -22.21 -2.54
N TYR A 43 -14.26 -21.05 -3.20
CA TYR A 43 -13.58 -20.81 -4.47
C TYR A 43 -12.99 -19.40 -4.49
N LYS A 44 -11.85 -19.23 -5.16
CA LYS A 44 -11.26 -17.91 -5.43
C LYS A 44 -12.09 -17.19 -6.50
N THR A 45 -12.34 -15.91 -6.27
CA THR A 45 -12.87 -14.98 -7.27
C THR A 45 -11.95 -14.89 -8.49
N GLU A 46 -12.45 -14.35 -9.60
CA GLU A 46 -11.62 -14.07 -10.78
C GLU A 46 -10.44 -13.16 -10.43
N LYS A 47 -10.68 -12.12 -9.61
CA LYS A 47 -9.64 -11.20 -9.17
C LYS A 47 -8.56 -11.91 -8.36
N GLU A 48 -8.94 -12.74 -7.40
CA GLU A 48 -7.98 -13.49 -6.58
C GLU A 48 -7.13 -14.45 -7.43
N ARG A 49 -7.74 -15.14 -8.40
CA ARG A 49 -6.98 -15.99 -9.34
C ARG A 49 -5.97 -15.19 -10.15
N ARG A 50 -6.37 -14.02 -10.65
CA ARG A 50 -5.47 -13.11 -11.38
C ARG A 50 -4.32 -12.61 -10.50
N LEU A 51 -4.58 -12.28 -9.24
CA LEU A 51 -3.54 -11.87 -8.30
C LEU A 51 -2.55 -13.01 -8.01
N ASP A 52 -3.03 -14.25 -7.87
CA ASP A 52 -2.13 -15.41 -7.72
C ASP A 52 -1.23 -15.61 -8.95
N GLU A 53 -1.80 -15.45 -10.15
CA GLU A 53 -1.05 -15.56 -11.42
C GLU A 53 0.03 -14.50 -11.53
N ILE A 54 -0.29 -13.25 -11.17
CA ILE A 54 0.68 -12.15 -11.12
C ILE A 54 1.77 -12.45 -10.08
N GLN A 55 1.38 -12.86 -8.86
CA GLN A 55 2.34 -13.19 -7.80
C GLN A 55 3.30 -14.30 -8.24
N LYS A 56 2.76 -15.37 -8.84
CA LYS A 56 3.59 -16.46 -9.37
C LYS A 56 4.57 -15.95 -10.43
N TRP A 57 4.13 -15.09 -11.34
CA TRP A 57 5.02 -14.50 -12.33
C TRP A 57 6.12 -13.65 -11.68
N MET A 58 5.77 -12.84 -10.67
CA MET A 58 6.75 -12.04 -9.94
C MET A 58 7.80 -12.93 -9.27
N ASP A 59 7.39 -14.00 -8.60
CA ASP A 59 8.30 -14.94 -7.92
C ASP A 59 9.25 -15.64 -8.90
N GLU A 60 8.82 -15.88 -10.15
CA GLU A 60 9.61 -16.53 -11.19
C GLU A 60 10.56 -15.57 -11.93
N ASN A 61 10.24 -14.27 -11.99
CA ASN A 61 10.91 -13.31 -12.89
C ASN A 61 11.56 -12.12 -12.19
N LEU A 62 11.23 -11.85 -10.93
CA LEU A 62 11.76 -10.73 -10.16
C LEU A 62 12.55 -11.24 -8.94
N PRO A 63 13.56 -10.49 -8.47
CA PRO A 63 14.18 -10.77 -7.20
C PRO A 63 13.17 -10.61 -6.05
N PRO A 64 13.43 -11.19 -4.86
CA PRO A 64 12.54 -11.05 -3.73
C PRO A 64 12.41 -9.57 -3.29
N PRO A 65 11.22 -9.10 -2.86
CA PRO A 65 11.06 -7.76 -2.31
C PRO A 65 12.00 -7.48 -1.14
N GLU A 66 12.30 -6.20 -0.91
CA GLU A 66 13.17 -5.72 0.18
C GLU A 66 14.63 -6.20 0.11
N THR A 67 15.07 -6.73 -1.04
CA THR A 67 16.47 -7.10 -1.29
C THR A 67 17.23 -5.99 -2.03
N PRO A 68 18.58 -5.93 -1.92
CA PRO A 68 19.38 -5.03 -2.74
C PRO A 68 19.16 -5.23 -4.25
N GLU A 69 18.97 -6.48 -4.68
CA GLU A 69 18.71 -6.83 -6.07
C GLU A 69 17.36 -6.27 -6.56
N TRP A 70 16.34 -6.28 -5.69
CA TRP A 70 15.06 -5.63 -5.96
C TRP A 70 15.19 -4.14 -6.18
N GLU A 71 15.88 -3.45 -5.27
CA GLU A 71 16.09 -2.02 -5.38
C GLU A 71 16.94 -1.64 -6.61
N ALA A 72 17.84 -2.54 -7.04
CA ALA A 72 18.65 -2.35 -8.24
C ALA A 72 17.85 -2.38 -9.55
N LEU A 73 16.65 -2.98 -9.56
CA LEU A 73 15.76 -2.93 -10.73
C LEU A 73 15.22 -1.51 -10.99
N CYS A 74 15.12 -0.67 -9.97
CA CYS A 74 14.53 0.65 -10.10
C CYS A 74 15.44 1.56 -10.95
N THR A 75 14.94 1.99 -12.12
CA THR A 75 15.66 2.92 -13.02
C THR A 75 15.60 4.38 -12.56
N GLY A 76 14.88 4.69 -11.49
CA GLY A 76 14.76 6.05 -10.96
C GLY A 76 13.99 7.01 -11.88
N CYS A 77 13.00 6.52 -12.63
CA CYS A 77 12.22 7.34 -13.56
C CYS A 77 11.17 8.25 -12.90
N GLY A 78 10.89 8.09 -11.60
CA GLY A 78 9.93 8.91 -10.84
C GLY A 78 8.45 8.69 -11.17
N LYS A 79 8.10 7.98 -12.26
CA LYS A 79 6.71 7.78 -12.74
C LYS A 79 5.78 7.10 -11.71
N CYS A 80 6.32 6.30 -10.78
CA CYS A 80 5.52 5.73 -9.69
C CYS A 80 4.97 6.80 -8.73
N CYS A 81 5.65 7.94 -8.60
CA CYS A 81 5.27 9.06 -7.72
C CYS A 81 4.26 10.04 -8.33
N TYR A 82 3.91 9.90 -9.61
CA TYR A 82 2.90 10.74 -10.25
C TYR A 82 1.49 10.25 -9.95
N ASP A 83 0.55 11.18 -9.84
CA ASP A 83 -0.85 10.87 -9.55
C ASP A 83 -1.46 10.07 -10.68
N LYS A 84 -2.37 9.16 -10.30
CA LYS A 84 -3.07 8.29 -11.24
C LYS A 84 -4.56 8.34 -10.98
N VAL A 85 -5.34 8.45 -12.05
CA VAL A 85 -6.81 8.46 -11.98
C VAL A 85 -7.37 7.44 -12.94
N TRP A 86 -8.49 6.83 -12.58
CA TRP A 86 -9.18 5.90 -13.46
C TRP A 86 -9.93 6.65 -14.56
N GLU A 87 -9.74 6.20 -15.80
CA GLU A 87 -10.53 6.57 -16.96
C GLU A 87 -11.00 5.30 -17.67
N GLY A 88 -12.28 4.98 -17.53
CA GLY A 88 -12.84 3.75 -18.07
C GLY A 88 -12.21 2.51 -17.44
N ASP A 89 -11.49 1.73 -18.23
CA ASP A 89 -10.83 0.48 -17.83
C ASP A 89 -9.31 0.62 -17.58
N ARG A 90 -8.76 1.84 -17.62
CA ARG A 90 -7.31 2.09 -17.48
C ARG A 90 -7.01 3.29 -16.58
N LEU A 91 -5.78 3.32 -16.07
CA LEU A 91 -5.25 4.48 -15.34
C LEU A 91 -4.70 5.52 -16.31
N LEU A 92 -4.88 6.78 -15.96
CA LEU A 92 -4.19 7.93 -16.55
C LEU A 92 -3.08 8.37 -15.60
N LEU A 93 -1.87 8.52 -16.12
CA LEU A 93 -0.75 9.15 -15.42
C LEU A 93 -0.85 10.66 -15.61
N LEU A 94 -1.06 11.39 -14.52
CA LEU A 94 -1.17 12.83 -14.52
C LEU A 94 0.19 13.51 -14.45
N THR A 95 0.23 14.81 -14.71
CA THR A 95 1.43 15.65 -14.56
C THR A 95 1.69 16.08 -13.12
N SER A 96 0.71 15.93 -12.23
CA SER A 96 0.88 16.20 -10.80
C SER A 96 1.61 15.05 -10.12
N ALA A 97 2.52 15.40 -9.20
CA ALA A 97 3.36 14.44 -8.50
C ALA A 97 3.17 14.54 -6.98
N CYS A 98 3.48 13.43 -6.30
CA CYS A 98 3.57 13.35 -4.86
C CYS A 98 4.48 14.47 -4.32
N PRO A 99 4.10 15.13 -3.20
CA PRO A 99 4.93 16.17 -2.58
C PRO A 99 6.33 15.71 -2.16
N GLN A 100 6.55 14.40 -2.03
CA GLN A 100 7.81 13.80 -1.64
C GLN A 100 8.73 13.45 -2.83
N LEU A 101 8.28 13.68 -4.07
CA LEU A 101 9.14 13.50 -5.24
C LEU A 101 10.17 14.62 -5.30
N ASP A 102 11.44 14.25 -5.44
CA ASP A 102 12.49 15.18 -5.82
C ASP A 102 12.61 15.25 -7.34
N HIS A 103 12.22 16.38 -7.93
CA HIS A 103 12.22 16.58 -9.38
C HIS A 103 13.63 16.68 -9.99
N GLU A 104 14.67 16.94 -9.20
CA GLU A 104 16.04 16.97 -9.72
C GLU A 104 16.60 15.55 -9.89
N THR A 105 16.30 14.66 -8.95
CA THR A 105 16.84 13.30 -8.90
C THR A 105 15.84 12.23 -9.36
N ASN A 106 14.57 12.58 -9.52
CA ASN A 106 13.42 11.67 -9.75
C ASN A 106 13.29 10.57 -8.68
N ARG A 107 13.72 10.86 -7.46
CA ARG A 107 13.68 9.93 -6.32
C ARG A 107 12.75 10.42 -5.23
N CYS A 108 12.17 9.49 -4.48
CA CYS A 108 11.39 9.82 -3.30
C CYS A 108 12.33 10.26 -2.17
N ARG A 109 12.09 11.45 -1.59
CA ARG A 109 12.87 12.01 -0.48
C ARG A 109 12.76 11.18 0.80
N VAL A 110 11.68 10.42 0.94
CA VAL A 110 11.32 9.66 2.14
C VAL A 110 11.04 8.19 1.82
N TYR A 111 11.76 7.62 0.84
CA TYR A 111 11.46 6.28 0.32
C TYR A 111 11.29 5.20 1.41
N ALA A 112 12.14 5.19 2.45
CA ALA A 112 12.05 4.20 3.53
C ALA A 112 10.78 4.33 4.40
N GLU A 113 10.22 5.53 4.52
CA GLU A 113 9.06 5.86 5.38
C GLU A 113 7.83 6.21 4.53
N ARG A 114 7.86 5.93 3.22
CA ARG A 114 6.90 6.45 2.24
C ARG A 114 5.45 6.06 2.54
N PHE A 115 5.21 4.88 3.09
CA PHE A 115 3.87 4.39 3.41
C PHE A 115 3.30 5.02 4.69
N ASP A 116 4.16 5.49 5.59
CA ASP A 116 3.75 6.20 6.79
C ASP A 116 3.45 7.68 6.49
N ILE A 117 4.21 8.27 5.55
CA ILE A 117 4.10 9.69 5.19
C ILE A 117 3.02 9.93 4.14
N GLU A 118 2.93 9.07 3.12
CA GLU A 118 1.97 9.17 2.04
C GLU A 118 1.09 7.90 2.00
N PRO A 119 -0.10 7.92 2.64
CA PRO A 119 -0.99 6.76 2.70
C PRO A 119 -1.49 6.28 1.34
N LEU A 120 -1.40 7.12 0.29
CA LEU A 120 -1.73 6.74 -1.08
C LEU A 120 -0.56 6.09 -1.83
N CYS A 121 0.64 6.05 -1.24
CA CYS A 121 1.77 5.35 -1.82
C CYS A 121 1.49 3.85 -1.80
N LEU A 122 1.54 3.22 -2.97
CA LEU A 122 1.26 1.80 -3.13
C LEU A 122 2.57 1.00 -3.19
N PRO A 123 2.65 -0.16 -2.51
CA PRO A 123 3.77 -1.07 -2.68
C PRO A 123 3.80 -1.63 -4.10
N ILE A 124 5.00 -1.94 -4.57
CA ILE A 124 5.18 -2.69 -5.81
C ILE A 124 4.85 -4.15 -5.51
N GLY A 125 3.66 -4.58 -5.92
CA GLY A 125 3.08 -5.88 -5.65
C GLY A 125 2.02 -6.28 -6.68
N PRO A 126 1.38 -7.46 -6.53
CA PRO A 126 0.42 -7.95 -7.50
C PRO A 126 -0.72 -6.98 -7.79
N GLU A 127 -1.18 -6.23 -6.79
CA GLU A 127 -2.30 -5.30 -6.91
C GLU A 127 -2.00 -4.11 -7.83
N ILE A 128 -0.81 -3.50 -7.70
CA ILE A 128 -0.45 -2.36 -8.56
C ILE A 128 -0.20 -2.81 -10.00
N ILE A 129 0.24 -4.05 -10.20
CA ILE A 129 0.39 -4.65 -11.53
C ILE A 129 -1.00 -4.98 -12.09
N GLU A 130 -1.89 -5.58 -11.32
CA GLU A 130 -3.25 -5.93 -11.76
C GLU A 130 -4.03 -4.71 -12.25
N MET A 131 -3.90 -3.57 -11.56
CA MET A 131 -4.57 -2.32 -11.93
C MET A 131 -3.87 -1.54 -13.06
N GLY A 132 -2.72 -1.98 -13.56
CA GLY A 132 -1.95 -1.25 -14.58
C GLY A 132 -1.33 0.05 -14.05
N GLY A 133 -0.89 0.04 -12.79
CA GLY A 133 -0.39 1.23 -12.10
C GLY A 133 1.07 1.59 -12.37
N LEU A 134 1.81 0.78 -13.14
CA LEU A 134 3.20 1.04 -13.49
C LEU A 134 3.31 1.28 -15.00
N PRO A 135 4.22 2.16 -15.45
CA PRO A 135 4.55 2.32 -16.86
C PRO A 135 4.92 0.98 -17.50
N GLU A 136 4.63 0.79 -18.79
CA GLU A 136 4.95 -0.45 -19.52
C GLU A 136 6.47 -0.67 -19.62
N ASP A 137 7.26 0.40 -19.59
CA ASP A 137 8.72 0.39 -19.56
C ASP A 137 9.29 0.22 -18.14
N CYS A 138 8.46 -0.02 -17.12
CA CYS A 138 8.94 -0.21 -15.76
C CYS A 138 9.54 -1.62 -15.59
N PRO A 139 10.77 -1.76 -15.07
CA PRO A 139 11.43 -3.07 -14.94
C PRO A 139 10.66 -4.10 -14.10
N TYR A 140 9.76 -3.65 -13.23
CA TYR A 140 8.89 -4.54 -12.46
C TYR A 140 7.76 -5.20 -13.29
N VAL A 141 7.54 -4.77 -14.53
CA VAL A 141 6.45 -5.25 -15.41
C VAL A 141 6.84 -5.42 -16.89
N GLU A 142 8.03 -4.98 -17.31
CA GLU A 142 8.48 -4.91 -18.73
C GLU A 142 8.34 -6.23 -19.52
N ASN A 143 8.31 -7.38 -18.84
CA ASN A 143 8.14 -8.70 -19.45
C ASN A 143 6.86 -9.44 -19.02
N TYR A 144 5.93 -8.77 -18.35
CA TYR A 144 4.68 -9.39 -17.93
C TYR A 144 3.72 -9.51 -19.13
N PRO A 145 3.31 -10.73 -19.55
CA PRO A 145 2.54 -10.90 -20.77
C PRO A 145 1.17 -10.21 -20.73
N GLY A 146 0.91 -9.37 -21.73
CA GLY A 146 -0.37 -8.67 -21.85
C GLY A 146 -0.59 -7.56 -20.81
N TYR A 147 0.47 -7.13 -20.12
CA TYR A 147 0.43 -5.97 -19.25
C TYR A 147 -0.02 -4.72 -20.01
N ARG A 148 -0.83 -3.88 -19.35
CA ARG A 148 -1.27 -2.59 -19.88
C ARG A 148 -1.04 -1.54 -18.81
N GLY A 149 -0.09 -0.65 -19.04
CA GLY A 149 0.25 0.42 -18.10
C GLY A 149 -0.70 1.61 -18.18
N PRO A 150 -0.45 2.67 -17.39
CA PRO A 150 -1.25 3.88 -17.42
C PRO A 150 -0.97 4.67 -18.70
N LYS A 151 -1.99 5.33 -19.25
CA LYS A 151 -1.81 6.27 -20.36
C LYS A 151 -1.24 7.58 -19.83
N VAL A 152 -0.19 8.11 -20.46
CA VAL A 152 0.39 9.40 -20.08
C VAL A 152 -0.49 10.52 -20.64
N VAL A 153 -0.94 11.42 -19.76
CA VAL A 153 -1.62 12.65 -20.18
C VAL A 153 -0.55 13.72 -20.40
N ASP A 154 0.02 13.80 -21.62
CA ASP A 154 0.79 14.99 -22.00
C ASP A 154 -0.10 16.03 -22.69
N LYS A 155 0.02 17.28 -22.23
CA LYS A 155 -0.82 18.44 -22.57
C LYS A 155 -0.35 19.18 -23.82
N SER A 156 -0.18 18.50 -24.95
CA SER A 156 0.24 19.20 -26.19
C SER A 156 -0.44 18.78 -27.50
N LEU A 157 -1.39 17.84 -27.53
CA LEU A 157 -1.84 17.24 -28.80
C LEU A 157 -3.36 17.00 -28.99
N ASP A 158 -4.23 17.71 -28.27
CA ASP A 158 -5.67 17.79 -28.64
C ASP A 158 -6.12 19.21 -29.07
N GLU A 159 -5.21 20.20 -29.12
CA GLU A 159 -5.50 21.56 -29.60
C GLU A 159 -4.34 22.16 -30.45
N MET A 160 -4.01 21.50 -31.57
CA MET A 160 -3.48 22.16 -32.78
C MET A 160 -4.11 21.54 -34.03
#